data_AF-C9E527-F1
#
_entry.id   AF-C9E527-F1
#
_cell.length_a   1.000
_cell.length_b   1.000
_cell.length_c   1.000
_cell.angle_alpha   90.00
_cell.angle_beta   90.00
_cell.angle_gamma   90.00
#
_symmetry.space_group_name_H-M   'P 1'
#
loop_
_entity.id
_entity.type
_entity.pdbx_description
1 polymer ?
#
loop_
_entity_poly.entity_id
_entity_poly.type
_entity_poly.pdbx_seq_one_letter_code
_entity_poly.pdbx_strand_id
1 'polypeptide(L)'
;MSIQTLDKLLICHIDCSIWSGRKKLRPEDFRLANGSQLPPKDVASLGSKKICDPEALANFERLKKEAQRLCEQVGVRFLGGYAVPEDRIDQIVPELDRIGQEFAQCKQLFLDNYDQVTFDWVAKHPEFADAIRRALSPIEDVEQRLQFDYAIYRMQPAEQAGGLDDKVNGMGHTLFREVARDANELFERSVAGKNQISQRALNPLKRLRDKLDGLSFLDHRVQPMVEAMDNLFVRLPKTGPVTDNLYHELMATILILSDPDKMRMHGEGQLDIRQLMPKPEPKPAQPVSAQVDNLRAIPQPTVRPNLGSTVPNSFYF
;
A
#
# COMPACT_ATOMS: atom_id res chain seq x y z
N MET A 1 1.34 -1.77 -27.45
CA MET A 1 2.76 -1.87 -27.04
C MET A 1 3.45 -2.78 -28.04
N SER A 2 4.77 -2.82 -28.09
CA SER A 2 5.52 -3.82 -28.86
C SER A 2 6.61 -4.41 -27.98
N ILE A 3 7.17 -5.57 -28.36
CA ILE A 3 8.38 -6.13 -27.75
C ILE A 3 9.51 -5.11 -27.52
N GLN A 4 9.59 -4.01 -28.30
CA GLN A 4 10.57 -2.94 -28.11
C GLN A 4 10.46 -2.25 -26.74
N THR A 5 9.32 -2.36 -26.06
CA THR A 5 9.16 -1.88 -24.68
C THR A 5 10.15 -2.54 -23.71
N LEU A 6 10.59 -3.77 -24.01
CA LEU A 6 11.63 -4.47 -23.23
C LEU A 6 12.96 -3.72 -23.23
N ASP A 7 13.25 -2.87 -24.22
CA ASP A 7 14.50 -2.12 -24.28
C ASP A 7 14.63 -1.06 -23.17
N LYS A 8 13.51 -0.69 -22.54
CA LYS A 8 13.48 0.27 -21.42
C LYS A 8 13.43 -0.42 -20.06
N LEU A 9 13.50 -1.75 -20.04
CA LEU A 9 13.27 -2.57 -18.85
C LEU A 9 14.46 -3.48 -18.57
N LEU A 10 14.75 -3.63 -17.28
CA LEU A 10 15.57 -4.70 -16.75
C LEU A 10 14.69 -5.63 -15.93
N ILE A 11 14.98 -6.93 -15.98
CA ILE A 11 14.32 -7.91 -15.13
C ILE A 11 15.15 -8.10 -13.86
N CYS A 12 14.55 -7.78 -12.72
CA CYS A 12 15.07 -8.12 -11.42
C CYS A 12 14.41 -9.42 -10.93
N HIS A 13 15.19 -10.48 -10.75
CA HIS A 13 14.72 -11.75 -10.22
C HIS A 13 15.28 -11.97 -8.83
N ILE A 14 14.41 -12.15 -7.83
CA ILE A 14 14.80 -12.45 -6.46
C ILE A 14 14.88 -13.96 -6.30
N ASP A 15 16.07 -14.48 -6.05
CA ASP A 15 16.29 -15.89 -5.74
C ASP A 15 16.47 -16.06 -4.23
N CYS A 16 15.43 -16.53 -3.56
CA CYS A 16 15.43 -16.65 -2.11
C CYS A 16 14.82 -17.98 -1.65
N SER A 17 15.68 -18.81 -1.09
CA SER A 17 15.38 -20.10 -0.50
C SER A 17 15.40 -19.99 1.03
N ILE A 18 14.32 -20.43 1.67
CA ILE A 18 14.19 -20.45 3.13
C ILE A 18 13.81 -21.87 3.53
N TRP A 19 14.62 -22.49 4.38
CA TRP A 19 14.32 -23.78 4.98
C TRP A 19 13.01 -23.69 5.76
N SER A 20 12.05 -24.54 5.44
CA SER A 20 10.67 -24.39 5.95
C SER A 20 10.48 -24.76 7.42
N GLY A 21 11.47 -25.38 8.07
CA GLY A 21 11.32 -25.91 9.43
C GLY A 21 10.26 -27.01 9.56
N ARG A 22 9.94 -27.70 8.46
CA ARG A 22 8.87 -28.70 8.39
C ARG A 22 9.31 -30.01 7.78
N LYS A 23 8.71 -31.11 8.26
CA LYS A 23 8.84 -32.44 7.68
C LYS A 23 7.47 -33.08 7.53
N LYS A 24 7.35 -34.03 6.62
CA LYS A 24 6.12 -34.82 6.44
C LYS A 24 5.79 -35.58 7.73
N LEU A 25 4.52 -35.57 8.13
CA LEU A 25 4.03 -36.43 9.20
C LEU A 25 4.03 -37.88 8.74
N ARG A 26 4.50 -38.78 9.60
CA ARG A 26 4.56 -40.22 9.34
C ARG A 26 3.66 -40.96 10.34
N PRO A 27 3.15 -42.16 10.00
CA PRO A 27 2.34 -42.95 10.92
C PRO A 27 3.03 -43.20 12.28
N GLU A 28 4.35 -43.38 12.27
CA GLU A 28 5.21 -43.54 13.45
C GLU A 28 5.30 -42.30 14.36
N ASP A 29 4.77 -41.15 13.93
CA ASP A 29 4.70 -39.93 14.75
C ASP A 29 3.47 -39.90 15.66
N PHE A 30 2.50 -40.81 15.45
CA PHE A 30 1.25 -40.85 16.20
C PHE A 30 1.31 -41.88 17.33
N ARG A 31 0.97 -41.44 18.54
CA ARG A 31 0.63 -42.33 19.66
C ARG A 31 -0.88 -42.58 19.61
N LEU A 32 -1.29 -43.57 18.80
CA LEU A 32 -2.70 -43.91 18.62
C LEU A 32 -3.22 -44.61 19.89
N ALA A 33 -4.39 -44.18 20.38
CA ALA A 33 -5.08 -44.88 21.46
C ALA A 33 -5.58 -46.24 20.96
N ASN A 34 -5.66 -47.23 21.86
CA ASN A 34 -5.97 -48.63 21.55
C ASN A 34 -7.09 -48.79 20.50
N GLY A 35 -6.71 -49.23 19.30
CA GLY A 35 -7.62 -49.61 18.21
C GLY A 35 -7.84 -48.56 17.11
N SER A 36 -7.35 -47.33 17.26
CA SER A 36 -7.45 -46.33 16.20
C SER A 36 -6.42 -46.59 15.08
N GLN A 37 -6.89 -46.65 13.83
CA GLN A 37 -6.04 -46.83 12.64
C GLN A 37 -6.02 -45.54 11.82
N LEU A 38 -4.84 -45.16 11.32
CA LEU A 38 -4.72 -44.03 10.41
C LEU A 38 -5.29 -44.40 9.03
N PRO A 39 -5.93 -43.45 8.34
CA PRO A 39 -6.44 -43.68 6.99
C PRO A 39 -5.32 -44.09 6.02
N PRO A 40 -5.61 -44.98 5.05
CA PRO A 40 -4.69 -45.33 3.98
C PRO A 40 -4.18 -44.10 3.20
N LYS A 41 -2.95 -44.19 2.65
CA LYS A 41 -2.26 -43.06 1.97
C LYS A 41 -2.96 -42.56 0.70
N ASP A 42 -3.70 -43.44 0.04
CA ASP A 42 -4.54 -43.17 -1.13
C ASP A 42 -5.86 -42.48 -0.76
N VAL A 43 -6.25 -42.52 0.53
CA VAL A 43 -7.44 -41.84 1.06
C VAL A 43 -7.08 -40.48 1.66
N ALA A 44 -5.93 -40.36 2.36
CA ALA A 44 -5.54 -39.10 2.99
C ALA A 44 -4.01 -38.91 3.16
N SER A 45 -3.56 -37.65 3.04
CA SER A 45 -2.20 -37.23 3.41
C SER A 45 -2.17 -36.72 4.85
N LEU A 46 -1.19 -37.17 5.63
CA LEU A 46 -1.02 -36.80 7.05
C LEU A 46 -0.54 -35.35 7.24
N GLY A 47 -0.15 -34.65 6.18
CA GLY A 47 0.34 -33.27 6.25
C GLY A 47 1.80 -33.16 6.72
N SER A 48 2.10 -32.11 7.50
CA SER A 48 3.45 -31.77 7.96
C SER A 48 3.51 -31.42 9.44
N LYS A 49 4.65 -31.75 10.07
CA LYS A 49 5.01 -31.33 11.43
C LYS A 49 6.08 -30.23 11.37
N LYS A 50 6.03 -29.33 12.35
CA LYS A 50 7.07 -28.33 12.59
C LYS A 50 8.18 -28.97 13.43
N ILE A 51 9.41 -28.84 12.96
CA ILE A 51 10.61 -29.39 13.61
C ILE A 51 11.50 -28.30 14.20
N CYS A 52 11.14 -27.03 13.99
CA CYS A 52 11.76 -25.84 14.55
C CYS A 52 10.65 -24.82 14.83
N ASP A 53 10.91 -23.90 15.76
CA ASP A 53 10.01 -22.79 16.00
C ASP A 53 9.90 -21.92 14.73
N PRO A 54 8.69 -21.67 14.19
CA PRO A 54 8.52 -20.78 13.05
C PRO A 54 9.03 -19.35 13.29
N GLU A 55 9.03 -18.89 14.54
CA GLU A 55 9.52 -17.55 14.86
C GLU A 55 11.02 -17.41 14.60
N ALA A 56 11.79 -18.51 14.71
CA ALA A 56 13.21 -18.52 14.40
C ALA A 56 13.50 -18.22 12.91
N LEU A 57 12.49 -18.35 12.03
CA LEU A 57 12.60 -18.07 10.60
C LEU A 57 11.99 -16.72 10.19
N ALA A 58 11.40 -15.97 11.14
CA ALA A 58 10.65 -14.77 10.84
C ALA A 58 11.49 -13.67 10.18
N ASN A 59 12.76 -13.56 10.54
CA ASN A 59 13.68 -12.57 9.95
C ASN A 59 13.95 -12.85 8.47
N PHE A 60 14.17 -14.11 8.08
CA PHE A 60 14.36 -14.47 6.67
C PHE A 60 13.11 -14.17 5.84
N GLU A 61 11.93 -14.52 6.35
CA GLU A 61 10.65 -14.25 5.68
C GLU A 61 10.36 -12.75 5.56
N ARG A 62 10.73 -11.97 6.59
CA ARG A 62 10.66 -10.51 6.53
C ARG A 62 11.56 -9.97 5.43
N LEU A 63 12.83 -10.36 5.39
CA LEU A 63 13.81 -9.90 4.40
C LEU A 63 13.41 -10.27 2.97
N LYS A 64 12.92 -11.49 2.76
CA LYS A 64 12.37 -11.91 1.47
C LYS A 64 11.22 -11.00 1.01
N LYS A 65 10.26 -10.73 1.90
CA LYS A 65 9.13 -9.83 1.61
C LYS A 65 9.58 -8.40 1.38
N GLU A 66 10.61 -7.95 2.09
CA GLU A 66 11.21 -6.63 1.93
C GLU A 66 11.81 -6.45 0.54
N ALA A 67 12.61 -7.42 0.08
CA ALA A 67 13.16 -7.42 -1.28
C ALA A 67 12.07 -7.45 -2.36
N GLN A 68 11.06 -8.31 -2.20
CA GLN A 68 9.93 -8.36 -3.12
C GLN A 68 9.16 -7.04 -3.17
N ARG A 69 8.91 -6.42 -2.01
CA ARG A 69 8.22 -5.12 -1.93
C ARG A 69 9.02 -3.99 -2.55
N LEU A 70 10.33 -4.00 -2.41
CA LEU A 70 11.21 -3.02 -3.04
C LEU A 70 11.05 -3.07 -4.57
N CYS A 71 11.12 -4.26 -5.16
CA CYS A 71 10.91 -4.43 -6.60
C CYS A 71 9.47 -4.08 -7.02
N GLU A 72 8.46 -4.45 -6.23
CA GLU A 72 7.05 -4.12 -6.50
C GLU A 72 6.75 -2.62 -6.46
N GLN A 73 7.53 -1.83 -5.71
CA GLN A 73 7.33 -0.37 -5.63
C GLN A 73 7.83 0.35 -6.88
N VAL A 74 8.85 -0.18 -7.56
CA VAL A 74 9.50 0.48 -8.70
C VAL A 74 9.09 -0.16 -10.03
N GLY A 75 8.87 -1.48 -10.05
CA GLY A 75 8.53 -2.26 -11.22
C GLY A 75 7.17 -2.95 -11.14
N VAL A 76 6.93 -3.85 -12.10
CA VAL A 76 5.73 -4.71 -12.17
C VAL A 76 6.11 -6.17 -12.29
N ARG A 77 5.29 -7.08 -11.77
CA ARG A 77 5.57 -8.52 -11.90
C ARG A 77 5.55 -8.94 -13.37
N PHE A 78 6.61 -9.64 -13.79
CA PHE A 78 6.77 -10.09 -15.16
C PHE A 78 7.61 -11.37 -15.21
N LEU A 79 7.06 -12.43 -15.81
CA LEU A 79 7.74 -13.72 -16.08
C LEU A 79 8.55 -14.29 -14.91
N GLY A 80 8.00 -14.25 -13.69
CA GLY A 80 8.64 -14.80 -12.49
C GLY A 80 9.65 -13.86 -11.81
N GLY A 81 9.86 -12.66 -12.35
CA GLY A 81 10.59 -11.58 -11.71
C GLY A 81 9.80 -10.27 -11.74
N TYR A 82 10.54 -9.16 -11.77
CA TYR A 82 9.99 -7.82 -11.84
C TYR A 82 10.61 -7.08 -13.02
N ALA A 83 9.77 -6.57 -13.91
CA ALA A 83 10.18 -5.63 -14.95
C ALA A 83 10.30 -4.24 -14.33
N VAL A 84 11.53 -3.74 -14.24
CA VAL A 84 11.89 -2.47 -13.61
C VAL A 84 12.41 -1.52 -14.70
N PRO A 85 11.99 -0.24 -14.72
CA PRO A 85 12.57 0.75 -15.63
C PRO A 85 14.09 0.82 -15.46
N GLU A 86 14.82 0.81 -16.58
CA GLU A 86 16.29 0.81 -16.56
C GLU A 86 16.87 2.02 -15.80
N ASP A 87 16.26 3.18 -15.94
CA ASP A 87 16.64 4.42 -15.26
C ASP A 87 16.34 4.45 -13.75
N ARG A 88 15.69 3.41 -13.21
CA ARG A 88 15.32 3.29 -11.80
C ARG A 88 15.94 2.09 -11.09
N ILE A 89 16.73 1.28 -11.80
CA ILE A 89 17.35 0.09 -11.20
C ILE A 89 18.32 0.43 -10.07
N ASP A 90 19.02 1.56 -10.19
CA ASP A 90 19.99 2.04 -9.20
C ASP A 90 19.33 2.41 -7.86
N GLN A 91 18.00 2.57 -7.84
CA GLN A 91 17.24 2.81 -6.62
C GLN A 91 17.02 1.53 -5.80
N ILE A 92 17.08 0.36 -6.44
CA ILE A 92 16.78 -0.93 -5.79
C ILE A 92 18.04 -1.75 -5.48
N VAL A 93 19.08 -1.66 -6.31
CA VAL A 93 20.32 -2.46 -6.16
C VAL A 93 20.97 -2.31 -4.77
N PRO A 94 21.23 -1.08 -4.26
CA PRO A 94 21.88 -0.92 -2.96
C PRO A 94 21.07 -1.50 -1.80
N GLU A 95 19.74 -1.43 -1.88
CA GLU A 95 18.86 -1.99 -0.86
C GLU A 95 18.78 -3.52 -0.95
N LEU A 96 18.82 -4.11 -2.15
CA LEU A 96 18.93 -5.56 -2.31
C LEU A 96 20.25 -6.10 -1.78
N ASP A 97 21.36 -5.39 -2.01
CA ASP A 97 22.67 -5.72 -1.44
C ASP A 97 22.65 -5.68 0.09
N ARG A 98 22.03 -4.64 0.66
CA ARG A 98 21.84 -4.52 2.12
C ARG A 98 21.01 -5.68 2.67
N ILE A 99 19.92 -6.06 1.99
CA ILE A 99 19.08 -7.20 2.38
C ILE A 99 19.87 -8.50 2.31
N GLY A 100 20.70 -8.70 1.27
CA GLY A 100 21.56 -9.88 1.16
C GLY A 100 22.57 -9.98 2.30
N GLN A 101 23.20 -8.87 2.69
CA GLN A 101 24.10 -8.82 3.83
C GLN A 101 23.38 -9.12 5.16
N GLU A 102 22.20 -8.53 5.38
CA GLU A 102 21.39 -8.78 6.58
C GLU A 102 20.91 -10.25 6.63
N PHE A 103 20.54 -10.83 5.48
CA PHE A 103 20.17 -12.23 5.37
C PHE A 103 21.34 -13.15 5.72
N ALA A 104 22.55 -12.87 5.22
CA ALA A 104 23.76 -13.63 5.54
C ALA A 104 24.10 -13.57 7.05
N GLN A 105 23.94 -12.41 7.68
CA GLN A 105 24.10 -12.26 9.14
C GLN A 105 23.04 -13.05 9.91
N CYS A 106 21.77 -12.98 9.50
CA CYS A 106 20.70 -13.78 10.10
C CYS A 106 20.98 -15.28 9.95
N LYS A 107 21.50 -15.70 8.80
CA LYS A 107 21.88 -17.08 8.52
C LYS A 107 22.96 -17.55 9.48
N GLN A 108 24.06 -16.79 9.61
CA GLN A 108 25.15 -17.14 10.51
C GLN A 108 24.64 -17.28 11.96
N LEU A 109 23.89 -16.29 12.44
CA LEU A 109 23.32 -16.31 13.78
C LEU A 109 22.39 -17.51 14.00
N PHE A 110 21.55 -17.84 13.02
CA PHE A 110 20.65 -18.99 13.11
C PHE A 110 21.42 -20.32 13.17
N LEU A 111 22.47 -20.48 12.34
CA LEU A 111 23.28 -21.69 12.31
C LEU A 111 24.08 -21.86 13.61
N ASP A 112 24.69 -20.78 14.13
CA ASP A 112 25.43 -20.79 15.40
C ASP A 112 24.55 -21.21 16.59
N ASN A 113 23.23 -20.99 16.49
CA ASN A 113 22.25 -21.30 17.55
C ASN A 113 21.33 -22.48 17.20
N TYR A 114 21.58 -23.22 16.12
CA TYR A 114 20.65 -24.22 15.59
C TYR A 114 20.34 -25.34 16.61
N ASP A 115 21.38 -25.83 17.30
CA ASP A 115 21.22 -26.87 18.32
C ASP A 115 20.34 -26.39 19.48
N GLN A 116 20.54 -25.15 19.94
CA GLN A 116 19.74 -24.57 21.01
C GLN A 116 18.29 -24.36 20.58
N VAL A 117 18.07 -23.79 19.39
CA VAL A 117 16.72 -23.55 18.83
C VAL A 117 15.94 -24.86 18.69
N THR A 118 16.59 -25.92 18.22
CA THR A 118 15.93 -27.24 18.08
C THR A 118 15.73 -27.93 19.42
N PHE A 119 16.67 -27.81 20.35
CA PHE A 119 16.53 -28.31 21.72
C PHE A 119 15.33 -27.67 22.43
N ASP A 120 15.20 -26.35 22.37
CA ASP A 120 14.10 -25.61 23.01
C ASP A 120 12.75 -26.00 22.40
N TRP A 121 12.70 -26.19 21.07
CA TRP A 121 11.50 -26.65 20.39
C TRP A 121 11.09 -28.06 20.84
N VAL A 122 12.05 -28.97 21.02
CA VAL A 122 11.80 -30.32 21.55
C VAL A 122 11.33 -30.26 23.00
N ALA A 123 11.97 -29.45 23.85
CA ALA A 123 11.64 -29.31 25.26
C ALA A 123 10.23 -28.72 25.47
N LYS A 124 9.82 -27.79 24.59
CA LYS A 124 8.46 -27.21 24.56
C LYS A 124 7.38 -28.23 24.18
N HIS A 125 7.75 -29.35 23.57
CA HIS A 125 6.83 -30.39 23.07
C HIS A 125 7.22 -31.81 23.54
N PRO A 126 7.21 -32.09 24.85
CA PRO A 126 7.73 -33.34 25.41
C PRO A 126 6.99 -34.59 24.90
N GLU A 127 5.69 -34.50 24.64
CA GLU A 127 4.89 -35.61 24.09
C GLU A 127 5.32 -36.03 22.68
N PHE A 128 5.90 -35.10 21.91
CA PHE A 128 6.33 -35.29 20.52
C PHE A 128 7.86 -35.29 20.37
N ALA A 129 8.61 -35.25 21.48
CA ALA A 129 10.05 -35.05 21.48
C ALA A 129 10.79 -36.03 20.56
N ASP A 130 10.49 -37.33 20.64
CA ASP A 130 11.15 -38.35 19.81
C ASP A 130 10.77 -38.24 18.33
N ALA A 131 9.53 -37.85 18.03
CA ALA A 131 9.07 -37.62 16.67
C ALA A 131 9.74 -36.39 16.04
N ILE A 132 9.99 -35.34 16.83
CA ILE A 132 10.68 -34.13 16.39
C ILE A 132 12.18 -34.41 16.20
N ARG A 133 12.85 -35.01 17.21
CA ARG A 133 14.29 -35.35 17.16
C ARG A 133 14.65 -36.19 15.94
N ARG A 134 13.89 -37.25 15.65
CA ARG A 134 14.10 -38.11 14.47
C ARG A 134 13.95 -37.38 13.13
N ALA A 135 13.31 -36.21 13.13
CA ALA A 135 13.01 -35.45 11.94
C ALA A 135 13.87 -34.18 11.79
N LEU A 136 14.72 -33.86 12.78
CA LEU A 136 15.66 -32.74 12.68
C LEU A 136 16.53 -32.89 11.42
N SER A 137 16.79 -31.77 10.77
CA SER A 137 17.67 -31.77 9.59
C SER A 137 19.11 -31.61 10.05
N PRO A 138 20.10 -32.25 9.40
CA PRO A 138 21.50 -31.89 9.55
C PRO A 138 21.69 -30.39 9.32
N ILE A 139 22.63 -29.78 10.03
CA ILE A 139 22.84 -28.33 9.93
C ILE A 139 23.28 -27.93 8.52
N GLU A 140 24.05 -28.78 7.84
CA GLU A 140 24.52 -28.59 6.47
C GLU A 140 23.34 -28.53 5.47
N ASP A 141 22.32 -29.37 5.67
CA ASP A 141 21.10 -29.35 4.86
C ASP A 141 20.31 -28.03 5.07
N VAL A 142 20.33 -27.50 6.29
CA VAL A 142 19.64 -26.25 6.63
C VAL A 142 20.41 -25.07 6.04
N GLU A 143 21.73 -25.06 6.16
CA GLU A 143 22.61 -24.06 5.59
C GLU A 143 22.41 -23.90 4.08
N GLN A 144 22.34 -25.01 3.33
CA GLN A 144 22.13 -24.98 1.88
C GLN A 144 20.75 -24.46 1.48
N ARG A 145 19.77 -24.48 2.39
CA ARG A 145 18.38 -24.06 2.14
C ARG A 145 18.06 -22.68 2.70
N LEU A 146 19.07 -21.99 3.24
CA LEU A 146 18.98 -20.59 3.64
C LEU A 146 19.89 -19.79 2.70
N GLN A 147 19.30 -19.25 1.65
CA GLN A 147 20.00 -18.52 0.59
C GLN A 147 19.17 -17.33 0.14
N PHE A 148 19.85 -16.22 -0.10
CA PHE A 148 19.29 -15.04 -0.73
C PHE A 148 20.30 -14.53 -1.75
N ASP A 149 19.82 -14.33 -2.96
CA ASP A 149 20.55 -13.72 -4.06
C ASP A 149 19.53 -13.00 -4.98
N TYR A 150 20.03 -12.23 -5.92
CA TYR A 150 19.21 -11.65 -6.97
C TYR A 150 20.00 -11.51 -8.27
N ALA A 151 19.28 -11.58 -9.38
CA ALA A 151 19.85 -11.37 -10.71
C ALA A 151 19.15 -10.21 -11.41
N ILE A 152 19.94 -9.36 -12.06
CA ILE A 152 19.45 -8.31 -12.95
C ILE A 152 19.92 -8.64 -14.36
N TYR A 153 18.99 -8.70 -15.29
CA TYR A 153 19.30 -9.03 -16.67
C TYR A 153 18.33 -8.37 -17.65
N ARG A 154 18.81 -8.18 -18.88
CA ARG A 154 17.98 -7.74 -20.00
C ARG A 154 17.39 -8.96 -20.69
N MET A 155 16.08 -8.95 -20.90
CA MET A 155 15.41 -10.01 -21.65
C MET A 155 15.49 -9.73 -23.14
N GLN A 156 15.93 -10.72 -23.92
CA GLN A 156 15.86 -10.69 -25.37
C GLN A 156 14.87 -11.75 -25.86
N PRO A 157 13.96 -11.40 -26.79
CA PRO A 157 13.06 -12.38 -27.39
C PRO A 157 13.86 -13.41 -28.20
N ALA A 158 13.45 -14.68 -28.14
CA ALA A 158 13.92 -15.68 -29.10
C ALA A 158 13.38 -15.38 -30.50
N GLU A 159 13.99 -15.96 -31.55
CA GLU A 159 13.51 -15.83 -32.93
C GLU A 159 12.02 -16.22 -33.07
N GLN A 160 11.60 -17.25 -32.34
CA GLN A 160 10.20 -17.64 -32.17
C GLN A 160 9.73 -17.27 -30.77
N ALA A 161 9.35 -16.00 -30.58
CA ALA A 161 9.00 -15.44 -29.27
C ALA A 161 7.65 -15.96 -28.70
N GLY A 162 6.84 -16.67 -29.50
CA GLY A 162 5.55 -17.21 -29.08
C GLY A 162 4.65 -16.14 -28.46
N GLY A 163 4.06 -16.44 -27.30
CA GLY A 163 3.17 -15.53 -26.57
C GLY A 163 3.87 -14.41 -25.77
N LEU A 164 5.17 -14.16 -25.99
CA LEU A 164 5.90 -13.11 -25.26
C LEU A 164 5.33 -11.71 -25.55
N ASP A 165 4.95 -11.42 -26.80
CA ASP A 165 4.38 -10.11 -27.15
C ASP A 165 3.07 -9.86 -26.38
N ASP A 166 2.20 -10.86 -26.24
CA ASP A 166 0.99 -10.79 -25.41
C ASP A 166 1.32 -10.52 -23.94
N LYS A 167 2.37 -11.15 -23.41
CA LYS A 167 2.83 -10.91 -22.03
C LYS A 167 3.35 -9.49 -21.85
N VAL A 168 4.12 -8.97 -22.81
CA VAL A 168 4.64 -7.60 -22.82
C VAL A 168 3.48 -6.60 -22.89
N ASN A 169 2.52 -6.82 -23.80
CA ASN A 169 1.32 -6.01 -23.93
C ASN A 169 0.44 -6.05 -22.68
N GLY A 170 0.46 -7.15 -21.92
CA GLY A 170 -0.25 -7.30 -20.65
C GLY A 170 0.37 -6.57 -19.45
N MET A 171 1.56 -5.97 -19.58
CA MET A 171 2.23 -5.30 -18.47
C MET A 171 1.46 -4.06 -17.98
N GLY A 172 0.85 -3.28 -18.88
CA GLY A 172 0.01 -2.13 -18.50
C GLY A 172 -1.19 -2.54 -17.65
N HIS A 173 -1.86 -3.64 -18.01
CA HIS A 173 -2.93 -4.21 -17.19
C HIS A 173 -2.43 -4.73 -15.83
N THR A 174 -1.21 -5.27 -15.80
CA THR A 174 -0.58 -5.72 -14.55
C THR A 174 -0.25 -4.54 -13.65
N LEU A 175 0.27 -3.44 -14.20
CA LEU A 175 0.50 -2.18 -13.49
C LEU A 175 -0.80 -1.68 -12.83
N PHE A 176 -1.89 -1.55 -13.58
CA PHE A 176 -3.17 -1.10 -13.03
C PHE A 176 -3.69 -2.03 -11.92
N ARG A 177 -3.60 -3.35 -12.09
CA ARG A 177 -4.03 -4.31 -11.06
C ARG A 177 -3.20 -4.20 -9.78
N GLU A 178 -1.89 -4.03 -9.89
CA GLU A 178 -1.00 -3.88 -8.73
C GLU A 178 -1.26 -2.55 -8.01
N VAL A 179 -1.37 -1.44 -8.75
CA VAL A 179 -1.70 -0.12 -8.18
C VAL A 179 -3.07 -0.15 -7.49
N ALA A 180 -4.06 -0.81 -8.08
CA ALA A 180 -5.37 -0.97 -7.47
C ALA A 180 -5.36 -1.76 -6.17
N ARG A 181 -4.55 -2.82 -6.07
CA ARG A 181 -4.39 -3.57 -4.82
C ARG A 181 -3.87 -2.66 -3.71
N ASP A 182 -2.80 -1.93 -3.99
CA ASP A 182 -2.15 -1.06 -2.99
C ASP A 182 -3.01 0.15 -2.62
N ALA A 183 -3.74 0.72 -3.59
CA ALA A 183 -4.70 1.79 -3.36
C ALA A 183 -5.90 1.33 -2.49
N ASN A 184 -6.39 0.10 -2.68
CA ASN A 184 -7.42 -0.47 -1.81
C ASN A 184 -6.92 -0.65 -0.36
N GLU A 185 -5.70 -1.17 -0.17
CA GLU A 185 -5.09 -1.24 1.17
C GLU A 185 -4.95 0.15 1.81
N LEU A 186 -4.59 1.17 1.02
CA LEU A 186 -4.53 2.55 1.48
C LEU A 186 -5.91 3.09 1.88
N PHE A 187 -6.93 2.84 1.04
CA PHE A 187 -8.30 3.26 1.29
C PHE A 187 -8.84 2.70 2.60
N GLU A 188 -8.74 1.38 2.80
CA GLU A 188 -9.20 0.70 4.01
C GLU A 188 -8.53 1.26 5.27
N ARG A 189 -7.21 1.49 5.21
CA ARG A 189 -6.44 1.94 6.38
C ARG A 189 -6.59 3.42 6.68
N SER A 190 -6.78 4.26 5.67
CA SER A 190 -6.57 5.71 5.78
C SER A 190 -7.77 6.56 5.40
N VAL A 191 -8.79 6.00 4.75
CA VAL A 191 -9.94 6.75 4.23
C VAL A 191 -11.26 6.21 4.75
N ALA A 192 -11.44 4.89 4.77
CA ALA A 192 -12.69 4.25 5.20
C ALA A 192 -13.10 4.71 6.61
N GLY A 193 -14.29 5.29 6.73
CA GLY A 193 -14.85 5.78 7.99
C GLY A 193 -14.17 7.04 8.56
N LYS A 194 -13.33 7.73 7.80
CA LYS A 194 -12.62 8.95 8.23
C LYS A 194 -13.12 10.17 7.47
N ASN A 195 -12.72 11.35 7.93
CA ASN A 195 -12.99 12.66 7.31
C ASN A 195 -11.71 13.48 7.08
N GLN A 196 -10.56 12.88 7.36
CA GLN A 196 -9.25 13.50 7.21
C GLN A 196 -8.18 12.46 6.91
N ILE A 197 -7.15 12.86 6.15
CA ILE A 197 -5.99 12.01 5.82
C ILE A 197 -4.75 12.60 6.47
N SER A 198 -4.01 11.80 7.23
CA SER A 198 -2.74 12.24 7.85
C SER A 198 -1.63 12.42 6.81
N GLN A 199 -0.65 13.27 7.11
CA GLN A 199 0.53 13.45 6.24
C GLN A 199 1.28 12.14 5.97
N ARG A 200 1.38 11.23 6.96
CA ARG A 200 2.02 9.91 6.75
C ARG A 200 1.27 9.05 5.75
N ALA A 201 -0.06 9.16 5.71
CA ALA A 201 -0.89 8.40 4.78
C ALA A 201 -0.79 8.90 3.32
N LEU A 202 -0.11 10.03 3.08
CA LEU A 202 0.20 10.49 1.73
C LEU A 202 1.43 9.79 1.13
N ASN A 203 2.33 9.24 1.96
CA ASN A 203 3.54 8.58 1.46
C ASN A 203 3.23 7.35 0.56
N PRO A 204 2.29 6.46 0.93
CA PRO A 204 1.86 5.41 0.00
C PRO A 204 1.32 5.94 -1.32
N LEU A 205 0.54 7.03 -1.29
CA LEU A 205 -0.04 7.62 -2.50
C LEU A 205 1.04 8.22 -3.41
N LYS A 206 2.06 8.88 -2.85
CA LYS A 206 3.22 9.37 -3.61
C LYS A 206 3.97 8.23 -4.28
N ARG A 207 4.19 7.11 -3.58
CA ARG A 207 4.81 5.91 -4.17
C ARG A 207 4.00 5.34 -5.33
N LEU A 208 2.67 5.33 -5.24
CA LEU A 208 1.82 4.90 -6.35
C LEU A 208 1.96 5.82 -7.57
N ARG A 209 2.00 7.14 -7.35
CA ARG A 209 2.28 8.12 -8.41
C ARG A 209 3.62 7.86 -9.05
N ASP A 210 4.67 7.70 -8.25
CA ASP A 210 6.03 7.50 -8.76
C ASP A 210 6.14 6.20 -9.57
N LYS A 211 5.49 5.12 -9.10
CA LYS A 211 5.40 3.86 -9.86
C LYS A 211 4.71 4.03 -11.20
N LEU A 212 3.54 4.69 -11.22
CA LEU A 212 2.79 4.98 -12.45
C LEU A 212 3.64 5.80 -13.42
N ASP A 213 4.26 6.88 -12.95
CA ASP A 213 5.13 7.75 -13.74
C ASP A 213 6.31 7.01 -14.37
N GLY A 214 7.00 6.17 -13.58
CA GLY A 214 8.14 5.38 -14.05
C GLY A 214 7.79 4.33 -15.09
N LEU A 215 6.53 3.90 -15.12
CA LEU A 215 6.03 2.87 -16.02
C LEU A 215 5.00 3.41 -17.01
N SER A 216 4.90 4.73 -17.16
CA SER A 216 3.95 5.42 -18.05
C SER A 216 4.13 5.01 -19.51
N PHE A 217 5.34 4.63 -19.91
CA PHE A 217 5.63 4.12 -21.25
C PHE A 217 5.02 2.74 -21.54
N LEU A 218 4.55 2.02 -20.52
CA LEU A 218 3.81 0.78 -20.71
C LEU A 218 2.44 1.09 -21.32
N ASP A 219 1.70 2.06 -20.78
CA ASP A 219 0.34 2.30 -21.24
C ASP A 219 0.03 3.80 -21.24
N HIS A 220 -0.33 4.33 -22.41
CA HIS A 220 -0.62 5.75 -22.59
C HIS A 220 -1.68 6.30 -21.62
N ARG A 221 -2.57 5.45 -21.11
CA ARG A 221 -3.62 5.80 -20.15
C ARG A 221 -3.08 6.08 -18.74
N VAL A 222 -1.82 5.76 -18.48
CA VAL A 222 -1.16 6.02 -17.19
C VAL A 222 -0.87 7.51 -17.03
N GLN A 223 -0.42 8.19 -18.09
CA GLN A 223 0.07 9.56 -18.00
C GLN A 223 -1.00 10.56 -17.50
N PRO A 224 -2.26 10.54 -17.98
CA PRO A 224 -3.31 11.41 -17.43
C PRO A 224 -3.54 11.21 -15.93
N MET A 225 -3.40 9.97 -15.43
CA MET A 225 -3.52 9.69 -14.01
C MET A 225 -2.37 10.31 -13.20
N VAL A 226 -1.14 10.25 -13.72
CA VAL A 226 0.04 10.89 -13.10
C VAL A 226 -0.17 12.40 -13.00
N GLU A 227 -0.59 13.04 -14.09
CA GLU A 227 -0.85 14.49 -14.14
C GLU A 227 -1.93 14.92 -13.15
N ALA A 228 -3.01 14.14 -13.03
CA ALA A 228 -4.06 14.40 -12.07
C ALA A 228 -3.55 14.32 -10.61
N MET A 229 -2.70 13.34 -10.29
CA MET A 229 -2.07 13.22 -8.98
C MET A 229 -1.11 14.38 -8.69
N ASP A 230 -0.31 14.80 -9.68
CA ASP A 230 0.62 15.93 -9.54
C ASP A 230 -0.11 17.24 -9.26
N ASN A 231 -1.18 17.52 -10.02
CA ASN A 231 -2.02 18.69 -9.82
C ASN A 231 -2.66 18.71 -8.43
N LEU A 232 -3.04 17.54 -7.89
CA LEU A 232 -3.55 17.43 -6.53
C LEU A 232 -2.44 17.66 -5.50
N PHE A 233 -1.27 17.03 -5.65
CA PHE A 233 -0.17 17.12 -4.70
C PHE A 233 0.35 18.54 -4.48
N VAL A 234 0.38 19.37 -5.52
CA VAL A 234 0.78 20.79 -5.41
C VAL A 234 -0.14 21.58 -4.49
N ARG A 235 -1.41 21.18 -4.36
CA ARG A 235 -2.43 21.86 -3.55
C ARG A 235 -2.54 21.32 -2.13
N LEU A 236 -1.87 20.21 -1.80
CA LEU A 236 -1.95 19.61 -0.47
C LEU A 236 -1.26 20.49 0.59
N PRO A 237 -1.82 20.55 1.81
CA PRO A 237 -1.16 21.26 2.90
C PRO A 237 0.19 20.61 3.23
N LYS A 238 1.21 21.43 3.45
CA LYS A 238 2.57 20.97 3.81
C LYS A 238 2.63 20.38 5.23
N THR A 239 1.70 20.78 6.10
CA THR A 239 1.64 20.38 7.51
C THR A 239 0.19 20.18 7.93
N GLY A 240 -0.04 19.35 8.94
CA GLY A 240 -1.39 19.05 9.44
C GLY A 240 -2.15 18.06 8.54
N PRO A 241 -3.28 17.51 9.01
CA PRO A 241 -4.08 16.59 8.22
C PRO A 241 -4.70 17.29 7.00
N VAL A 242 -4.99 16.53 5.95
CA VAL A 242 -5.78 16.99 4.81
C VAL A 242 -7.26 16.82 5.14
N THR A 243 -8.03 17.90 5.04
CA THR A 243 -9.46 17.98 5.39
C THR A 243 -10.29 18.55 4.24
N ASP A 244 -11.62 18.58 4.43
CA ASP A 244 -12.58 19.29 3.59
C ASP A 244 -12.50 18.92 2.10
N ASN A 245 -12.53 19.91 1.20
CA ASN A 245 -12.52 19.68 -0.25
C ASN A 245 -11.30 18.88 -0.71
N LEU A 246 -10.12 19.13 -0.14
CA LEU A 246 -8.89 18.40 -0.49
C LEU A 246 -8.95 16.94 0.01
N TYR A 247 -9.60 16.69 1.14
CA TYR A 247 -9.87 15.32 1.60
C TYR A 247 -10.75 14.58 0.59
N HIS A 248 -11.84 15.20 0.12
CA HIS A 248 -12.73 14.57 -0.85
C HIS A 248 -12.07 14.34 -2.22
N GLU A 249 -11.21 15.26 -2.65
CA GLU A 249 -10.45 15.13 -3.91
C GLU A 249 -9.41 14.00 -3.81
N LEU A 250 -8.70 13.87 -2.68
CA LEU A 250 -7.84 12.72 -2.38
C LEU A 250 -8.62 11.41 -2.36
N MET A 251 -9.76 11.39 -1.68
CA MET A 251 -10.61 10.20 -1.61
C MET A 251 -11.06 9.78 -3.02
N ALA A 252 -11.54 10.71 -3.85
CA ALA A 252 -11.93 10.42 -5.22
C ALA A 252 -10.76 9.87 -6.05
N THR A 253 -9.56 10.45 -5.90
CA THR A 253 -8.34 9.97 -6.56
C THR A 253 -7.99 8.55 -6.12
N ILE A 254 -8.02 8.26 -4.83
CA ILE A 254 -7.78 6.91 -4.28
C ILE A 254 -8.83 5.93 -4.82
N LEU A 255 -10.11 6.32 -4.89
CA LEU A 255 -11.18 5.47 -5.42
C LEU A 255 -11.04 5.14 -6.91
N ILE A 256 -10.44 6.03 -7.70
CA ILE A 256 -10.06 5.74 -9.10
C ILE A 256 -8.89 4.76 -9.11
N LEU A 257 -7.82 5.05 -8.37
CA LEU A 257 -6.63 4.20 -8.30
C LEU A 257 -6.94 2.78 -7.81
N SER A 258 -7.91 2.63 -6.91
CA SER A 258 -8.42 1.37 -6.36
C SER A 258 -9.10 0.44 -7.36
N ASP A 259 -9.35 0.89 -8.60
CA ASP A 259 -10.09 0.14 -9.60
C ASP A 259 -9.41 0.25 -10.98
N PRO A 260 -8.89 -0.86 -11.54
CA PRO A 260 -8.22 -0.84 -12.84
C PRO A 260 -9.07 -0.26 -13.97
N ASP A 261 -10.38 -0.49 -13.96
CA ASP A 261 -11.27 0.03 -14.99
C ASP A 261 -11.51 1.53 -14.84
N LYS A 262 -11.57 2.05 -13.61
CA LYS A 262 -11.65 3.51 -13.41
C LYS A 262 -10.37 4.20 -13.80
N MET A 263 -9.20 3.64 -13.50
CA MET A 263 -7.93 4.19 -14.00
C MET A 263 -7.90 4.22 -15.54
N ARG A 264 -8.36 3.13 -16.17
CA ARG A 264 -8.48 3.08 -17.64
C ARG A 264 -9.44 4.13 -18.17
N MET A 265 -10.65 4.25 -17.61
CA MET A 265 -11.63 5.25 -18.01
C MET A 265 -11.11 6.67 -17.80
N HIS A 266 -10.38 6.92 -16.71
CA HIS A 266 -9.76 8.21 -16.46
C HIS A 266 -8.70 8.53 -17.51
N GLY A 267 -7.81 7.58 -17.81
CA GLY A 267 -6.79 7.72 -18.84
C GLY A 267 -7.35 7.92 -20.26
N GLU A 268 -8.55 7.44 -20.53
CA GLU A 268 -9.28 7.65 -21.80
C GLU A 268 -10.11 8.95 -21.80
N GLY A 269 -10.08 9.74 -20.72
CA GLY A 269 -10.89 10.96 -20.57
C GLY A 269 -12.39 10.72 -20.35
N GLN A 270 -12.78 9.47 -20.05
CA GLN A 270 -14.17 9.05 -19.84
C GLN A 270 -14.64 9.24 -18.39
N LEU A 271 -13.71 9.40 -17.44
CA LEU A 271 -13.97 9.60 -16.02
C LEU A 271 -13.12 10.75 -15.48
N ASP A 272 -13.77 11.80 -14.98
CA ASP A 272 -13.11 12.92 -14.30
C ASP A 272 -13.24 12.77 -12.78
N ILE A 273 -12.18 13.07 -12.02
CA ILE A 273 -12.15 13.04 -10.55
C ILE A 273 -13.33 13.80 -9.94
N ARG A 274 -13.71 14.94 -10.54
CA ARG A 274 -14.82 15.81 -10.09
C ARG A 274 -16.16 15.10 -10.09
N GLN A 275 -16.35 14.08 -10.94
CA GLN A 275 -17.58 13.31 -11.00
C GLN A 275 -17.79 12.42 -9.76
N LEU A 276 -16.72 12.12 -9.01
CA LEU A 276 -16.73 11.33 -7.79
C LEU A 276 -16.73 12.20 -6.52
N MET A 277 -16.59 13.52 -6.66
CA MET A 277 -16.62 14.43 -5.53
C MET A 277 -18.06 14.71 -5.07
N PRO A 278 -18.31 14.89 -3.76
CA PRO A 278 -19.61 15.35 -3.28
C PRO A 278 -19.93 16.71 -3.92
N LYS A 279 -21.17 16.87 -4.40
CA LYS A 279 -21.64 18.16 -4.92
C LYS A 279 -21.60 19.18 -3.77
N PRO A 280 -21.14 20.43 -4.00
CA PRO A 280 -21.14 21.44 -2.96
C PRO A 280 -22.57 21.62 -2.44
N GLU A 281 -22.76 21.47 -1.13
CA GLU A 281 -24.04 21.79 -0.51
C GLU A 281 -24.36 23.26 -0.79
N PRO A 282 -25.60 23.60 -1.20
CA PRO A 282 -25.98 24.99 -1.31
C PRO A 282 -25.81 25.63 0.06
N LYS A 283 -24.94 26.66 0.14
CA LYS A 283 -24.78 27.46 1.37
C LYS A 283 -26.18 27.82 1.88
N PRO A 284 -26.50 27.61 3.17
CA PRO A 284 -27.72 28.14 3.74
C PRO A 284 -27.78 29.62 3.38
N ALA A 285 -28.88 30.05 2.76
CA ALA A 285 -29.10 31.46 2.48
C ALA A 285 -28.90 32.19 3.82
N GLN A 286 -27.86 33.03 3.89
CA GLN A 286 -27.72 33.93 5.04
C GLN A 286 -29.04 34.69 5.11
N PRO A 287 -29.74 34.70 6.27
CA PRO A 287 -30.92 35.53 6.39
C PRO A 287 -30.47 36.94 6.06
N VAL A 288 -31.05 37.49 4.99
CA VAL A 288 -30.91 38.90 4.65
C VAL A 288 -31.30 39.62 5.92
N SER A 289 -30.32 40.22 6.61
CA SER A 289 -30.58 41.11 7.72
C SER A 289 -31.46 42.21 7.16
N ALA A 290 -32.75 42.16 7.46
CA ALA A 290 -33.66 43.26 7.20
C ALA A 290 -33.04 44.47 7.89
N GLN A 291 -32.51 45.40 7.09
CA GLN A 291 -32.21 46.74 7.56
C GLN A 291 -33.52 47.29 8.09
N VAL A 292 -33.62 47.38 9.41
CA VAL A 292 -34.70 48.15 10.04
C VAL A 292 -34.41 49.59 9.65
N ASP A 293 -35.20 50.09 8.69
CA ASP A 293 -35.28 51.50 8.36
C ASP A 293 -35.55 52.28 9.65
N ASN A 294 -34.51 52.89 10.20
CA ASN A 294 -34.65 53.95 11.18
C ASN A 294 -35.27 55.15 10.47
N LEU A 295 -36.59 55.21 10.50
CA LEU A 295 -37.40 56.40 10.26
C LEU A 295 -36.78 57.56 11.04
N ARG A 296 -36.09 58.45 10.31
CA ARG A 296 -35.66 59.75 10.81
C ARG A 296 -36.91 60.50 11.27
N ALA A 297 -37.04 60.67 12.58
CA ALA A 297 -37.94 61.66 13.15
C ALA A 297 -37.53 63.04 12.61
N ILE A 298 -38.42 63.64 11.82
CA ILE A 298 -38.32 65.00 11.31
C ILE A 298 -38.45 65.94 12.53
N PRO A 299 -37.46 66.80 12.84
CA PRO A 299 -37.60 67.80 13.88
C PRO A 299 -38.60 68.89 13.44
N GLN A 300 -39.61 69.13 14.27
CA GLN A 300 -40.61 70.18 14.06
C GLN A 300 -39.99 71.59 14.10
N PRO A 301 -40.55 72.58 13.37
CA PRO A 301 -39.96 73.91 13.26
C PRO A 301 -40.12 74.73 14.55
N THR A 302 -39.02 75.34 14.99
CA THR A 302 -38.97 76.30 16.10
C THR A 302 -39.60 77.62 15.67
N VAL A 303 -40.81 77.91 16.13
CA VAL A 303 -41.45 79.23 16.01
C VAL A 303 -40.97 80.09 17.18
N ARG A 304 -40.33 81.23 16.87
CA ARG A 304 -39.98 82.27 17.86
C ARG A 304 -41.22 83.13 18.18
N PRO A 305 -41.62 83.31 19.44
CA PRO A 305 -42.56 84.36 19.82
C PRO A 305 -41.81 85.63 20.20
N ASN A 306 -42.31 86.77 19.70
CA ASN A 306 -41.89 88.11 20.05
C ASN A 306 -42.54 88.54 21.38
N LEU A 307 -41.87 89.40 22.14
CA LEU A 307 -42.19 89.79 23.51
C LEU A 307 -43.57 90.43 23.72
N GLY A 308 -44.17 90.13 24.88
CA GLY A 308 -45.20 90.95 25.52
C GLY A 308 -45.86 90.28 26.73
N SER A 309 -45.51 90.75 27.95
CA SER A 309 -46.35 90.91 29.18
C SER A 309 -47.33 89.79 29.57
N THR A 310 -47.43 89.24 30.80
CA THR A 310 -47.12 89.71 32.17
C THR A 310 -47.45 88.55 33.14
N VAL A 311 -46.53 88.22 34.06
CA VAL A 311 -46.62 87.97 35.55
C VAL A 311 -47.95 87.46 36.20
N PRO A 312 -47.92 86.88 37.43
CA PRO A 312 -47.39 85.57 37.88
C PRO A 312 -48.42 84.80 38.73
N ASN A 313 -48.07 83.59 39.20
CA ASN A 313 -48.17 83.16 40.62
C ASN A 313 -47.75 81.69 40.75
N SER A 314 -46.67 81.40 41.49
CA SER A 314 -46.66 81.01 42.92
C SER A 314 -46.89 79.49 43.06
N PHE A 315 -46.34 78.69 43.98
CA PHE A 315 -45.67 78.79 45.27
C PHE A 315 -44.63 77.63 45.27
N TYR A 316 -43.37 77.86 45.64
CA TYR A 316 -42.81 77.78 47.00
C TYR A 316 -42.68 76.37 47.60
N PHE A 317 -41.39 76.09 47.91
CA PHE A 317 -40.79 75.22 48.92
C PHE A 317 -41.03 73.71 48.86
#